data_AF-A0A1N6PC09-F1
#
_entry.id   AF-A0A1N6PC09-F1
#
_cell.length_a   1.000
_cell.length_b   1.000
_cell.length_c   1.000
_cell.angle_alpha   90.00
_cell.angle_beta   90.00
_cell.angle_gamma   90.00
#
_symmetry.space_group_name_H-M   'P 1'
#
loop_
_entity.id
_entity.type
_entity.pdbx_description
1 polymer ?
#
loop_
_entity_poly.entity_id
_entity_poly.type
_entity_poly.pdbx_seq_one_letter_code
_entity_poly.pdbx_strand_id
1 'polypeptide(L)'
;GDAVTNGIISFWTGFANTNAVERMRIHSNGNVGIGTAAPVAKLDVAGNVKIADGTQGLGKILVSDANGLASWQNSSTASNNIYNSNGTLTTDRTVTQAAHSITFTGGNFNVIPASSGTGLSVIGSSNNPVTSSPRIFSQEGLELQSNSNQGVVILNGLWPLVATNPVFRVVYGNGNNTPGQIEYLRIQGNGNVGIGTAAPAAKLDIAGNVKIADGTQGLGKILVSDANGLASWQNASTASTNIYNSNGSLISDRNVDLNGHNLAFTGTGNMGIGIANPNPNASLDLGATNQAFITNRVANTAAIANPVNGMIIYVNDNKCFKGYANGSWQNLGKCQGQPVLSDNLLETRIIHINPDTTSPYYGAFVSYHYTGGTGATIPVISVASTSAGITGLTLETTQNADNGSGEGNLVFHIKGTPSSHGGYAYFPPFTIFGIVFDLHYYVL
;
A
#
# COMPACT_ATOMS: atom_id res chain seq x y z
N GLY A 1 50.39 94.12 34.87
CA GLY A 1 50.01 94.97 36.01
C GLY A 1 48.53 95.16 35.93
N ASP A 2 47.78 94.38 36.71
CA ASP A 2 46.33 94.27 36.56
C ASP A 2 45.62 95.55 37.00
N ALA A 3 44.70 96.04 36.16
CA ALA A 3 43.94 97.28 36.32
C ALA A 3 42.93 97.28 37.50
N VAL A 4 43.17 96.45 38.50
CA VAL A 4 42.17 95.99 39.48
C VAL A 4 42.37 96.60 40.87
N THR A 5 43.52 97.21 41.15
CA THR A 5 43.88 97.68 42.52
C THR A 5 43.67 99.18 42.79
N ASN A 6 43.39 100.00 41.77
CA ASN A 6 43.37 101.47 41.90
C ASN A 6 41.98 102.12 42.11
N GLY A 7 40.98 101.36 42.53
CA GLY A 7 39.64 101.89 42.78
C GLY A 7 38.70 100.85 43.38
N ILE A 8 39.06 100.31 44.55
CA ILE A 8 38.24 99.33 45.26
C ILE A 8 37.44 100.04 46.36
N ILE A 9 36.14 99.77 46.43
CA ILE A 9 35.33 100.04 47.62
C ILE A 9 35.27 98.73 48.40
N SER A 10 35.68 98.74 49.67
CA SER A 10 35.67 97.55 50.52
C SER A 10 34.90 97.79 51.82
N PHE A 11 34.20 96.76 52.27
CA PHE A 11 33.42 96.75 53.50
C PHE A 11 33.99 95.70 54.45
N TRP A 12 34.35 96.15 55.65
CA TRP A 12 35.03 95.35 56.67
C TRP A 12 34.14 95.20 57.90
N THR A 13 34.20 94.04 58.55
CA THR A 13 33.55 93.83 59.86
C THR A 13 34.57 93.35 60.87
N GLY A 14 34.51 93.87 62.09
CA GLY A 14 35.31 93.44 63.25
C GLY A 14 34.91 94.22 64.51
N PHE A 15 35.06 93.62 65.69
CA PHE A 15 34.90 94.33 66.96
C PHE A 15 36.18 95.11 67.28
N ALA A 16 36.03 96.37 67.68
CA ALA A 16 37.07 97.24 68.25
C ALA A 16 38.51 96.87 67.80
N ASN A 17 38.81 97.19 66.53
CA ASN A 17 40.15 97.39 65.99
C ASN A 17 41.19 96.26 66.10
N THR A 18 40.81 94.97 66.24
CA THR A 18 41.82 93.89 66.25
C THR A 18 41.61 92.69 65.32
N ASN A 19 40.48 92.56 64.61
CA ASN A 19 40.29 91.48 63.61
C ASN A 19 39.31 91.90 62.50
N ALA A 20 39.63 92.97 61.77
CA ALA A 20 38.81 93.38 60.63
C ALA A 20 38.95 92.37 59.48
N VAL A 21 37.84 91.77 59.06
CA VAL A 21 37.77 90.89 57.89
C VAL A 21 36.96 91.58 56.81
N GLU A 22 37.49 91.63 55.59
CA GLU A 22 36.77 92.12 54.43
C GLU A 22 35.60 91.17 54.13
N ARG A 23 34.38 91.70 54.10
CA ARG A 23 33.16 90.93 53.83
C ARG A 23 32.62 91.16 52.44
N MET A 24 32.83 92.34 51.86
CA MET A 24 32.40 92.69 50.52
C MET A 24 33.37 93.67 49.88
N ARG A 25 33.57 93.56 48.57
CA ARG A 25 34.28 94.54 47.76
C ARG A 25 33.62 94.81 46.44
N ILE A 26 33.90 95.98 45.88
CA ILE A 26 33.54 96.39 44.54
C ILE A 26 34.83 96.80 43.84
N HIS A 27 35.17 96.12 42.75
CA HIS A 27 36.31 96.46 41.90
C HIS A 27 36.00 97.63 40.97
N SER A 28 37.03 98.29 40.45
CA SER A 28 36.92 99.40 39.49
C SER A 28 36.21 99.01 38.18
N ASN A 29 36.20 97.72 37.84
CA ASN A 29 35.48 97.16 36.69
C ASN A 29 33.98 96.88 36.98
N GLY A 30 33.51 97.21 38.19
CA GLY A 30 32.13 97.03 38.64
C GLY A 30 31.78 95.62 39.12
N ASN A 31 32.76 94.72 39.27
CA ASN A 31 32.52 93.41 39.88
C ASN A 31 32.37 93.52 41.39
N VAL A 32 31.33 92.91 41.93
CA VAL A 32 31.04 92.86 43.36
C VAL A 32 31.41 91.48 43.89
N GLY A 33 32.35 91.43 44.84
CA GLY A 33 32.70 90.23 45.59
C GLY A 33 32.10 90.25 46.99
N ILE A 34 31.47 89.17 47.43
CA ILE A 34 31.06 88.98 48.84
C ILE A 34 31.78 87.73 49.36
N GLY A 35 32.61 87.89 50.40
CA GLY A 35 33.47 86.83 50.92
C GLY A 35 34.65 86.43 50.01
N THR A 36 34.83 87.07 48.85
CA THR A 36 35.95 86.84 47.93
C THR A 36 36.70 88.14 47.63
N ALA A 37 38.04 88.09 47.66
CA ALA A 37 38.90 89.21 47.33
C ALA A 37 39.14 89.39 45.81
N ALA A 38 38.79 88.39 44.99
CA ALA A 38 39.03 88.41 43.55
C ALA A 38 37.77 87.99 42.76
N PRO A 39 36.71 88.83 42.75
CA PRO A 39 35.48 88.51 42.04
C PRO A 39 35.71 88.41 40.52
N VAL A 40 35.40 87.25 39.94
CA VAL A 40 35.58 86.99 38.49
C VAL A 40 34.30 87.22 37.67
N ALA A 41 33.17 87.50 38.33
CA ALA A 41 31.89 87.86 37.72
C ALA A 41 31.32 89.17 38.29
N LYS A 42 30.29 89.72 37.65
CA LYS A 42 29.64 90.97 38.11
C LYS A 42 29.13 90.89 39.55
N LEU A 43 28.66 89.72 39.96
CA LEU A 43 28.41 89.36 41.35
C LEU A 43 29.03 87.98 41.59
N ASP A 44 29.97 87.91 42.53
CA ASP A 44 30.66 86.69 42.92
C ASP A 44 30.60 86.54 44.45
N VAL A 45 30.05 85.43 44.93
CA VAL A 45 29.81 85.20 46.36
C VAL A 45 30.51 83.91 46.77
N ALA A 46 31.53 84.02 47.63
CA ALA A 46 32.16 82.86 48.26
C ALA A 46 31.30 82.40 49.45
N GLY A 47 30.29 81.58 49.16
CA GLY A 47 29.36 81.03 50.15
C GLY A 47 27.99 80.73 49.54
N ASN A 48 27.03 80.39 50.39
CA ASN A 48 25.65 80.17 49.97
C ASN A 48 24.92 81.50 49.75
N VAL A 49 24.16 81.61 48.66
CA VAL A 49 23.28 82.76 48.40
C VAL A 49 21.84 82.39 48.78
N LYS A 50 21.22 83.18 49.66
CA LYS A 50 19.78 83.07 49.96
C LYS A 50 19.02 84.07 49.09
N ILE A 51 18.27 83.58 48.11
CA ILE A 51 17.37 84.38 47.26
C ILE A 51 15.94 84.03 47.66
N ALA A 52 15.19 85.01 48.16
CA ALA A 52 13.80 84.84 48.58
C ALA A 52 12.93 85.90 47.92
N ASP A 53 11.95 85.45 47.14
CA ASP A 53 10.93 86.29 46.49
C ASP A 53 9.53 86.05 47.09
N GLY A 54 9.45 85.20 48.13
CA GLY A 54 8.19 84.75 48.73
C GLY A 54 7.65 83.45 48.15
N THR A 55 8.23 82.96 47.04
CA THR A 55 7.78 81.77 46.32
C THR A 55 8.78 80.59 46.39
N GLN A 56 9.95 80.77 47.02
CA GLN A 56 10.92 79.70 47.25
C GLN A 56 10.32 78.49 47.99
N GLY A 57 10.78 77.26 47.67
CA GLY A 57 10.30 76.03 48.31
C GLY A 57 11.19 74.82 48.03
N LEU A 58 11.02 73.74 48.80
CA LEU A 58 11.75 72.48 48.58
C LEU A 58 11.45 71.93 47.17
N GLY A 59 12.50 71.57 46.42
CA GLY A 59 12.37 71.03 45.06
C GLY A 59 12.08 72.06 43.95
N LYS A 60 12.03 73.36 44.29
CA LYS A 60 12.00 74.43 43.28
C LYS A 60 13.38 74.75 42.75
N ILE A 61 13.44 75.19 41.50
CA ILE A 61 14.64 75.68 40.83
C ILE A 61 14.49 77.17 40.54
N LEU A 62 15.59 77.91 40.62
CA LEU A 62 15.63 79.31 40.21
C LEU A 62 15.79 79.36 38.70
N VAL A 63 14.83 79.95 38.00
CA VAL A 63 14.86 80.07 36.54
C VAL A 63 14.71 81.52 36.12
N SER A 64 15.36 81.89 35.03
CA SER A 64 15.25 83.21 34.41
C SER A 64 14.11 83.23 33.41
N ASP A 65 13.36 84.34 33.37
CA ASP A 65 12.50 84.66 32.23
C ASP A 65 13.31 85.19 31.03
N ALA A 66 12.61 85.54 29.95
CA ALA A 66 13.21 86.06 28.72
C ALA A 66 13.93 87.42 28.90
N ASN A 67 13.65 88.15 29.98
CA ASN A 67 14.24 89.44 30.29
C ASN A 67 15.36 89.36 31.35
N GLY A 68 15.70 88.16 31.82
CA GLY A 68 16.73 87.97 32.85
C GLY A 68 16.20 88.00 34.29
N LEU A 69 14.89 88.10 34.51
CA LEU A 69 14.32 88.13 35.86
C LEU A 69 14.21 86.71 36.41
N ALA A 70 14.88 86.47 37.53
CA ALA A 70 14.90 85.17 38.19
C ALA A 70 13.65 84.99 39.08
N SER A 71 13.04 83.80 39.04
CA SER A 71 11.92 83.40 39.90
C SER A 71 12.01 81.93 40.30
N TRP A 72 11.48 81.56 41.47
CA TRP A 72 11.45 80.15 41.90
C TRP A 72 10.29 79.39 41.27
N GLN A 73 10.61 78.47 40.36
CA GLN A 73 9.64 77.64 39.67
C GLN A 73 9.76 76.17 40.08
N ASN A 74 8.70 75.38 39.87
CA ASN A 74 8.73 73.95 40.11
C ASN A 74 9.75 73.30 39.17
N SER A 75 10.52 72.34 39.68
CA SER A 75 11.43 71.54 38.85
C SER A 75 10.62 70.66 37.89
N SER A 76 10.46 71.10 36.64
CA SER A 76 9.85 70.29 35.60
C SER A 76 10.90 69.33 35.03
N THR A 77 11.21 68.26 35.77
CA THR A 77 11.89 67.13 35.14
C THR A 77 10.89 66.46 34.22
N ALA A 78 10.86 66.85 32.95
CA ALA A 78 10.28 66.02 31.91
C ALA A 78 11.07 64.70 31.95
N SER A 79 10.51 63.67 32.58
CA SER A 79 11.12 62.36 32.49
C SER A 79 11.12 61.96 31.02
N ASN A 80 12.28 61.62 30.47
CA ASN A 80 12.41 60.85 29.22
C ASN A 80 11.82 59.43 29.33
N ASN A 81 11.12 59.15 30.44
CA ASN A 81 10.41 57.91 30.68
C ASN A 81 8.99 58.06 30.16
N ILE A 82 8.54 57.06 29.40
CA ILE A 82 7.18 56.99 28.88
C ILE A 82 6.17 56.89 30.03
N TYR A 83 6.59 56.41 31.21
CA TYR A 83 5.77 56.40 32.44
C TYR A 83 6.06 57.58 33.37
N ASN A 84 5.08 57.95 34.19
CA ASN A 84 5.32 58.77 35.38
C ASN A 84 6.28 58.04 36.34
N SER A 85 6.88 58.76 37.29
CA SER A 85 7.81 58.17 38.28
C SER A 85 7.19 57.04 39.13
N ASN A 86 5.87 57.01 39.25
CA ASN A 86 5.09 55.97 39.91
C ASN A 86 4.66 54.81 38.98
N GLY A 87 5.18 54.75 37.74
CA GLY A 87 4.85 53.71 36.76
C GLY A 87 3.50 53.85 36.05
N THR A 88 2.74 54.93 36.31
CA THR A 88 1.41 55.15 35.71
C THR A 88 1.45 56.02 34.47
N LEU A 89 0.36 55.99 33.69
CA LEU A 89 0.09 56.90 32.58
C LEU A 89 -1.30 57.52 32.81
N THR A 90 -1.41 58.85 32.87
CA THR A 90 -2.69 59.54 33.15
C THR A 90 -3.43 59.98 31.89
N THR A 91 -2.73 60.01 30.76
CA THR A 91 -3.20 60.37 29.41
C THR A 91 -2.38 59.60 28.39
N ASP A 92 -2.92 59.41 27.18
CA ASP A 92 -2.23 58.69 26.12
C ASP A 92 -0.92 59.38 25.72
N ARG A 93 0.14 58.60 25.51
CA ARG A 93 1.43 59.06 24.98
C ARG A 93 1.76 58.28 23.71
N THR A 94 1.96 58.97 22.61
CA THR A 94 2.30 58.35 21.32
C THR A 94 3.76 58.63 20.96
N VAL A 95 4.58 57.58 20.90
CA VAL A 95 5.95 57.63 20.35
C VAL A 95 5.84 57.52 18.83
N THR A 96 6.04 58.63 18.12
CA THR A 96 5.93 58.69 16.66
C THR A 96 7.32 58.69 16.01
N GLN A 97 7.56 57.75 15.09
CA GLN A 97 8.69 57.68 14.17
C GLN A 97 8.18 57.72 12.74
N ALA A 98 8.06 58.92 12.16
CA ALA A 98 7.45 59.15 10.85
C ALA A 98 6.04 58.50 10.75
N ALA A 99 5.85 57.54 9.83
CA ALA A 99 4.56 56.86 9.65
C ALA A 99 4.26 55.76 10.70
N HIS A 100 5.21 55.48 11.60
CA HIS A 100 5.06 54.43 12.61
C HIS A 100 4.84 55.06 13.98
N SER A 101 3.84 54.60 14.72
CA SER A 101 3.59 55.08 16.07
C SER A 101 3.36 53.93 17.06
N ILE A 102 3.84 54.12 18.29
CA ILE A 102 3.52 53.27 19.44
C ILE A 102 2.76 54.14 20.43
N THR A 103 1.47 53.88 20.63
CA THR A 103 0.63 54.62 21.59
C THR A 103 0.50 53.82 22.88
N PHE A 104 0.94 54.43 23.98
CA PHE A 104 0.71 53.98 25.35
C PHE A 104 -0.53 54.72 25.82
N THR A 105 -1.62 54.03 26.18
CA THR A 105 -2.85 54.70 26.59
C THR A 105 -2.92 54.89 28.10
N GLY A 106 -3.55 55.96 28.58
CA GLY A 106 -3.71 56.28 30.02
C GLY A 106 -4.59 55.31 30.81
N GLY A 107 -5.14 54.28 30.15
CA GLY A 107 -5.99 53.24 30.74
C GLY A 107 -5.26 51.92 31.02
N ASN A 108 -6.02 50.87 31.37
CA ASN A 108 -5.48 49.52 31.69
C ASN A 108 -4.82 48.77 30.51
N PHE A 109 -4.64 49.42 29.36
CA PHE A 109 -3.96 48.83 28.22
C PHE A 109 -2.47 49.16 28.32
N ASN A 110 -1.76 48.26 28.98
CA ASN A 110 -0.33 48.37 29.21
C ASN A 110 0.37 47.28 28.39
N VAL A 111 1.31 47.68 27.54
CA VAL A 111 2.28 46.74 26.96
C VAL A 111 3.28 46.45 28.08
N ILE A 112 3.05 45.38 28.86
CA ILE A 112 3.91 45.03 29.99
C ILE A 112 4.99 44.08 29.45
N PRO A 113 6.28 44.45 29.48
CA PRO A 113 7.35 43.47 29.36
C PRO A 113 7.22 42.54 30.58
N ALA A 114 7.03 41.24 30.35
CA ALA A 114 6.90 40.28 31.45
C ALA A 114 8.09 40.44 32.43
N SER A 115 7.80 40.59 33.71
CA SER A 115 8.77 40.83 34.79
C SER A 115 9.77 39.69 35.04
N SER A 116 9.82 38.68 34.17
CA SER A 116 10.71 37.54 34.28
C SER A 116 11.07 36.90 32.94
N GLY A 117 11.29 37.72 31.89
CA GLY A 117 12.02 37.30 30.69
C GLY A 117 11.36 36.22 29.84
N THR A 118 10.56 36.66 28.85
CA THR A 118 10.36 36.07 27.50
C THR A 118 8.97 36.48 26.98
N GLY A 119 8.85 37.72 26.48
CA GLY A 119 7.73 38.08 25.60
C GLY A 119 7.01 39.40 25.89
N LEU A 120 6.45 39.95 24.81
CA LEU A 120 5.50 41.06 24.75
C LEU A 120 4.13 40.54 25.23
N SER A 121 3.65 41.00 26.40
CA SER A 121 2.31 40.66 26.91
C SER A 121 1.41 41.89 26.80
N VAL A 122 0.35 41.80 26.00
CA VAL A 122 -0.71 42.81 25.95
C VAL A 122 -1.95 42.18 26.56
N ILE A 123 -2.29 42.57 27.78
CA ILE A 123 -3.46 42.03 28.49
C ILE A 123 -4.61 43.01 28.27
N GLY A 124 -5.59 42.63 27.45
CA GLY A 124 -6.85 43.37 27.35
C GLY A 124 -7.69 43.13 28.60
N SER A 125 -7.91 44.17 29.41
CA SER A 125 -8.85 44.08 30.55
C SER A 125 -10.18 44.78 30.23
N SER A 126 -11.25 44.08 30.59
CA SER A 126 -12.68 44.48 30.64
C SER A 126 -13.55 44.33 29.38
N ASN A 127 -14.51 43.41 29.51
CA ASN A 127 -15.90 43.27 29.01
C ASN A 127 -16.54 44.24 27.99
N ASN A 128 -15.81 44.92 27.11
CA ASN A 128 -16.43 45.74 26.05
C ASN A 128 -15.70 45.55 24.70
N PRO A 129 -16.36 44.99 23.66
CA PRO A 129 -15.72 44.71 22.40
C PRO A 129 -15.47 46.01 21.63
N VAL A 130 -14.23 46.50 21.64
CA VAL A 130 -13.81 47.61 20.76
C VAL A 130 -13.82 47.10 19.30
N THR A 131 -14.55 47.78 18.42
CA THR A 131 -14.96 47.31 17.08
C THR A 131 -13.98 47.62 15.94
N SER A 132 -12.69 47.88 16.21
CA SER A 132 -11.71 48.23 15.16
C SER A 132 -10.35 47.53 15.35
N SER A 133 -9.97 46.66 14.40
CA SER A 133 -8.69 45.96 14.25
C SER A 133 -7.48 46.91 14.13
N PRO A 134 -6.23 46.47 14.40
CA PRO A 134 -5.77 45.11 14.77
C PRO A 134 -5.53 44.91 16.29
N ARG A 135 -5.98 43.76 16.83
CA ARG A 135 -5.65 43.29 18.19
C ARG A 135 -4.43 42.35 18.13
N ILE A 136 -3.64 42.28 19.21
CA ILE A 136 -2.60 41.24 19.39
C ILE A 136 -3.10 40.15 20.37
N PHE A 137 -3.97 40.50 21.32
CA PHE A 137 -4.56 39.54 22.25
C PHE A 137 -6.06 39.84 22.41
N SER A 138 -6.89 38.82 22.27
CA SER A 138 -8.27 38.81 22.74
C SER A 138 -8.36 38.00 24.04
N GLN A 139 -9.51 38.00 24.71
CA GLN A 139 -9.76 37.06 25.83
C GLN A 139 -9.68 35.58 25.40
N GLU A 140 -9.56 35.32 24.08
CA GLU A 140 -9.62 34.01 23.46
C GLU A 140 -8.23 33.52 23.00
N GLY A 141 -7.23 34.40 22.84
CA GLY A 141 -5.82 34.04 22.59
C GLY A 141 -5.00 35.10 21.83
N LEU A 142 -3.83 34.70 21.33
CA LEU A 142 -2.98 35.53 20.46
C LEU A 142 -3.61 35.60 19.08
N GLU A 143 -3.87 36.81 18.59
CA GLU A 143 -4.39 37.06 17.26
C GLU A 143 -3.39 37.93 16.50
N LEU A 144 -2.68 37.36 15.53
CA LEU A 144 -1.76 38.12 14.68
C LEU A 144 -2.50 38.50 13.39
N GLN A 145 -3.23 39.61 13.42
CA GLN A 145 -3.91 40.14 12.23
C GLN A 145 -2.94 40.99 11.39
N SER A 146 -2.79 40.66 10.11
CA SER A 146 -2.25 41.61 9.12
C SER A 146 -3.38 42.54 8.65
N ASN A 147 -3.04 43.81 8.39
CA ASN A 147 -3.96 44.84 7.87
C ASN A 147 -4.48 44.56 6.44
N SER A 148 -4.07 43.45 5.83
CA SER A 148 -4.27 43.11 4.41
C SER A 148 -4.85 41.70 4.21
N ASN A 149 -5.51 41.13 5.24
CA ASN A 149 -6.26 39.85 5.17
C ASN A 149 -5.42 38.63 4.74
N GLN A 150 -4.12 38.61 5.04
CA GLN A 150 -3.27 37.45 4.74
C GLN A 150 -2.84 36.80 6.06
N GLY A 151 -3.50 35.68 6.38
CA GLY A 151 -3.12 34.71 7.42
C GLY A 151 -3.33 35.20 8.85
N VAL A 152 -4.46 34.83 9.47
CA VAL A 152 -4.68 35.01 10.91
C VAL A 152 -4.34 33.69 11.61
N VAL A 153 -3.36 33.71 12.53
CA VAL A 153 -3.24 32.68 13.56
C VAL A 153 -4.16 33.09 14.70
N ILE A 154 -5.26 32.37 14.87
CA ILE A 154 -6.16 32.56 16.02
C ILE A 154 -5.99 31.37 16.95
N LEU A 155 -5.49 31.63 18.16
CA LEU A 155 -5.70 30.73 19.29
C LEU A 155 -7.07 31.13 19.86
N ASN A 156 -8.11 30.29 19.74
CA ASN A 156 -9.44 30.57 20.27
C ASN A 156 -9.79 29.55 21.35
N GLY A 157 -9.36 29.81 22.58
CA GLY A 157 -9.81 29.09 23.75
C GLY A 157 -10.97 29.81 24.43
N LEU A 158 -12.22 29.57 24.00
CA LEU A 158 -13.36 29.81 24.89
C LEU A 158 -13.18 28.90 26.11
N TRP A 159 -13.01 29.49 27.29
CA TRP A 159 -12.96 28.75 28.54
C TRP A 159 -14.38 28.39 28.99
N PRO A 160 -14.66 27.12 29.37
CA PRO A 160 -13.74 25.99 29.43
C PRO A 160 -13.42 25.42 28.04
N LEU A 161 -12.17 24.99 27.85
CA LEU A 161 -11.71 24.35 26.61
C LEU A 161 -12.53 23.07 26.35
N VAL A 162 -13.59 23.18 25.53
CA VAL A 162 -14.29 22.02 25.00
C VAL A 162 -13.42 21.37 23.93
N ALA A 163 -13.36 20.04 23.96
CA ALA A 163 -12.47 19.20 23.14
C ALA A 163 -12.46 19.54 21.64
N THR A 164 -13.57 20.02 21.10
CA THR A 164 -13.77 20.35 19.68
C THR A 164 -13.35 21.77 19.31
N ASN A 165 -13.10 22.64 20.30
CA ASN A 165 -12.67 24.00 20.04
C ASN A 165 -11.25 24.02 19.50
N PRO A 166 -10.97 24.89 18.52
CA PRO A 166 -9.68 24.97 17.88
C PRO A 166 -8.68 25.76 18.75
N VAL A 167 -7.59 25.12 19.15
CA VAL A 167 -6.47 25.77 19.85
C VAL A 167 -5.52 26.48 18.90
N PHE A 168 -5.52 26.14 17.61
CA PHE A 168 -4.78 26.83 16.56
C PHE A 168 -5.56 26.78 15.25
N ARG A 169 -5.61 27.90 14.52
CA ARG A 169 -6.25 27.99 13.20
C ARG A 169 -5.44 28.86 12.25
N VAL A 170 -5.44 28.47 10.99
CA VAL A 170 -5.04 29.30 9.85
C VAL A 170 -6.27 29.50 8.98
N VAL A 171 -6.74 30.73 8.92
CA VAL A 171 -7.96 31.10 8.19
C VAL A 171 -7.64 32.14 7.13
N TYR A 172 -8.37 32.08 6.01
CA TYR A 172 -8.42 33.14 5.02
C TYR A 172 -9.85 33.63 4.86
N GLY A 173 -10.06 34.92 5.16
CA GLY A 173 -11.33 35.62 5.06
C GLY A 173 -11.41 36.84 5.96
N ASN A 174 -12.35 37.75 5.66
CA ASN A 174 -12.61 38.94 6.47
C ASN A 174 -12.95 38.51 7.91
N GLY A 175 -12.34 39.12 8.93
CA GLY A 175 -12.17 38.59 10.30
C GLY A 175 -13.42 38.36 11.16
N ASN A 176 -14.60 38.28 10.55
CA ASN A 176 -15.84 37.92 11.22
C ASN A 176 -16.19 36.50 10.76
N ASN A 177 -16.43 35.58 11.70
CA ASN A 177 -16.88 34.19 11.49
C ASN A 177 -18.15 34.12 10.61
N THR A 178 -18.02 34.44 9.34
CA THR A 178 -19.10 34.55 8.36
C THR A 178 -19.10 33.27 7.53
N PRO A 179 -20.28 32.77 7.14
CA PRO A 179 -20.38 31.65 6.21
C PRO A 179 -19.60 31.98 4.93
N GLY A 180 -18.48 31.28 4.68
CA GLY A 180 -17.58 31.54 3.54
C GLY A 180 -16.09 31.65 3.89
N GLN A 181 -15.70 31.68 5.17
CA GLN A 181 -14.29 31.57 5.56
C GLN A 181 -13.70 30.20 5.17
N ILE A 182 -12.57 30.20 4.46
CA ILE A 182 -11.81 28.98 4.16
C ILE A 182 -10.84 28.76 5.31
N GLU A 183 -11.04 27.67 6.05
CA GLU A 183 -10.11 27.19 7.08
C GLU A 183 -9.09 26.26 6.43
N TYR A 184 -7.83 26.70 6.34
CA TYR A 184 -6.76 25.92 5.71
C TYR A 184 -6.20 24.86 6.65
N LEU A 185 -6.01 25.20 7.92
CA LEU A 185 -5.44 24.32 8.94
C LEU A 185 -6.08 24.63 10.29
N ARG A 186 -6.44 23.59 11.04
CA ARG A 186 -6.85 23.70 12.44
C ARG A 186 -6.23 22.63 13.30
N ILE A 187 -6.05 22.93 14.57
CA ILE A 187 -5.76 21.97 15.63
C ILE A 187 -6.81 22.16 16.71
N GLN A 188 -7.55 21.11 17.05
CA GLN A 188 -8.55 21.09 18.11
C GLN A 188 -7.91 20.85 19.49
N GLY A 189 -8.62 21.20 20.57
CA GLY A 189 -8.18 20.97 21.96
C GLY A 189 -8.00 19.50 22.32
N ASN A 190 -8.65 18.58 21.60
CA ASN A 190 -8.41 17.13 21.68
C ASN A 190 -7.20 16.64 20.85
N GLY A 191 -6.49 17.55 20.18
CA GLY A 191 -5.31 17.27 19.34
C GLY A 191 -5.63 16.81 17.92
N ASN A 192 -6.88 16.84 17.46
CA ASN A 192 -7.20 16.54 16.06
C ASN A 192 -6.74 17.68 15.14
N VAL A 193 -6.04 17.33 14.07
CA VAL A 193 -5.57 18.25 13.03
C VAL A 193 -6.47 18.13 11.82
N GLY A 194 -7.06 19.25 11.39
CA GLY A 194 -7.86 19.33 10.18
C GLY A 194 -7.17 20.19 9.12
N ILE A 195 -7.07 19.72 7.88
CA ILE A 195 -6.61 20.51 6.72
C ILE A 195 -7.77 20.62 5.74
N GLY A 196 -8.27 21.83 5.50
CA GLY A 196 -9.46 22.07 4.67
C GLY A 196 -10.79 21.60 5.29
N THR A 197 -10.80 21.14 6.54
CA THR A 197 -12.01 20.71 7.27
C THR A 197 -12.14 21.39 8.63
N ALA A 198 -13.34 21.86 8.93
CA ALA A 198 -13.69 22.48 10.21
C ALA A 198 -14.13 21.46 11.28
N ALA A 199 -14.25 20.18 10.93
CA ALA A 199 -14.69 19.14 11.86
C ALA A 199 -13.87 17.85 11.65
N PRO A 200 -12.55 17.87 11.93
CA PRO A 200 -11.71 16.69 11.79
C PRO A 200 -12.24 15.54 12.66
N ALA A 201 -12.63 14.45 12.01
CA ALA A 201 -13.18 13.24 12.65
C ALA A 201 -12.09 12.26 13.09
N ALA A 202 -10.83 12.49 12.67
CA ALA A 202 -9.65 11.71 13.04
C ALA A 202 -8.51 12.62 13.50
N LYS A 203 -7.42 12.02 14.00
CA LYS A 203 -6.22 12.76 14.47
C LYS A 203 -5.60 13.62 13.37
N LEU A 204 -5.65 13.15 12.12
CA LEU A 204 -5.34 13.93 10.93
C LEU A 204 -6.47 13.69 9.93
N ASP A 205 -7.20 14.74 9.58
CA ASP A 205 -8.31 14.71 8.62
C ASP A 205 -8.07 15.78 7.55
N ILE A 206 -8.06 15.37 6.28
CA ILE A 206 -7.71 16.23 5.15
C ILE A 206 -8.86 16.19 4.13
N ALA A 207 -9.53 17.32 3.97
CA ALA A 207 -10.51 17.50 2.91
C ALA A 207 -9.79 17.86 1.59
N GLY A 208 -9.43 16.85 0.81
CA GLY A 208 -8.78 17.01 -0.49
C GLY A 208 -7.77 15.91 -0.80
N ASN A 209 -7.03 16.10 -1.88
CA ASN A 209 -5.97 15.17 -2.28
C ASN A 209 -4.71 15.38 -1.43
N VAL A 210 -4.03 14.29 -1.06
CA VAL A 210 -2.75 14.32 -0.33
C VAL A 210 -1.61 13.92 -1.26
N LYS A 211 -0.57 14.75 -1.36
CA LYS A 211 0.69 14.41 -2.04
C LYS A 211 1.70 13.95 -0.99
N ILE A 212 2.14 12.70 -1.06
CA ILE A 212 3.18 12.11 -0.20
C ILE A 212 4.35 11.72 -1.11
N ALA A 213 5.55 12.23 -0.84
CA ALA A 213 6.74 11.96 -1.65
C ALA A 213 7.91 11.59 -0.73
N ASP A 214 8.53 10.43 -1.01
CA ASP A 214 9.73 9.93 -0.33
C ASP A 214 10.90 9.74 -1.32
N GLY A 215 10.72 10.18 -2.58
CA GLY A 215 11.68 9.98 -3.67
C GLY A 215 11.44 8.69 -4.47
N THR A 216 10.60 7.78 -3.99
CA THR A 216 10.33 6.48 -4.62
C THR A 216 8.91 6.35 -5.17
N GLN A 217 8.04 7.37 -5.04
CA GLN A 217 6.70 7.40 -5.62
C GLN A 217 6.70 7.14 -7.15
N GLY A 218 5.67 6.46 -7.67
CA GLY A 218 5.55 6.14 -9.09
C GLY A 218 4.18 5.58 -9.48
N LEU A 219 3.89 5.54 -10.78
CA LEU A 219 2.65 4.94 -11.30
C LEU A 219 2.57 3.46 -10.88
N GLY A 220 1.40 3.02 -10.39
CA GLY A 220 1.18 1.64 -9.93
C GLY A 220 1.78 1.31 -8.56
N LYS A 221 2.36 2.28 -7.85
CA LYS A 221 2.78 2.11 -6.46
C LYS A 221 1.65 2.43 -5.48
N ILE A 222 1.70 1.78 -4.34
CA ILE A 222 0.82 2.02 -3.19
C ILE A 222 1.67 2.44 -1.99
N LEU A 223 1.06 3.19 -1.07
CA LEU A 223 1.67 3.49 0.21
C LEU A 223 1.43 2.32 1.15
N VAL A 224 2.50 1.75 1.71
CA VAL A 224 2.43 0.65 2.67
C VAL A 224 3.21 0.99 3.93
N SER A 225 2.75 0.45 5.06
CA SER A 225 3.40 0.61 6.36
C SER A 225 4.33 -0.57 6.63
N ASP A 226 5.50 -0.29 7.22
CA ASP A 226 6.31 -1.30 7.90
C ASP A 226 5.74 -1.68 9.28
N ALA A 227 6.43 -2.55 10.01
CA ALA A 227 6.03 -3.00 11.34
C ALA A 227 6.07 -1.91 12.43
N ASN A 228 6.74 -0.79 12.18
CA ASN A 228 6.85 0.35 13.10
C ASN A 228 5.90 1.50 12.74
N GLY A 229 5.08 1.35 11.68
CA GLY A 229 4.17 2.40 11.23
C GLY A 229 4.78 3.36 10.20
N LEU A 230 6.00 3.13 9.71
CA LEU A 230 6.64 4.00 8.73
C LEU A 230 6.10 3.67 7.33
N ALA A 231 5.50 4.68 6.68
CA ALA A 231 4.94 4.55 5.36
C ALA A 231 6.01 4.74 4.27
N SER A 232 5.99 3.90 3.22
CA SER A 232 6.86 4.01 2.04
C SER A 232 6.13 3.62 0.76
N TRP A 233 6.54 4.17 -0.39
CA TRP A 233 5.96 3.80 -1.68
C TRP A 233 6.55 2.49 -2.21
N GLN A 234 5.74 1.43 -2.21
CA GLN A 234 6.11 0.13 -2.74
C GLN A 234 5.26 -0.20 -3.97
N ASN A 235 5.76 -1.10 -4.81
CA ASN A 235 4.95 -1.63 -5.91
C ASN A 235 3.66 -2.22 -5.33
N ALA A 236 2.52 -1.94 -5.96
CA ALA A 236 1.29 -2.64 -5.63
C ALA A 236 1.54 -4.14 -5.74
N SER A 237 1.57 -4.83 -4.59
CA SER A 237 1.66 -6.27 -4.55
C SER A 237 0.44 -6.83 -5.28
N THR A 238 0.66 -7.35 -6.49
CA THR A 238 -0.34 -8.17 -7.21
C THR A 238 -0.33 -9.61 -6.71
N ALA A 239 0.09 -9.86 -5.46
CA ALA A 239 0.21 -11.21 -4.94
C ALA A 239 -1.17 -11.82 -4.67
N SER A 240 -1.77 -12.33 -5.74
CA SER A 240 -2.50 -13.59 -5.76
C SER A 240 -2.27 -14.24 -7.12
N THR A 241 -1.04 -14.70 -7.36
CA THR A 241 -0.73 -15.64 -8.44
C THR A 241 -1.01 -17.08 -8.01
N ASN A 242 -2.09 -17.30 -7.26
CA ASN A 242 -2.49 -18.63 -6.81
C ASN A 242 -3.95 -18.88 -7.19
N ILE A 243 -4.22 -20.08 -7.70
CA ILE A 243 -5.55 -20.56 -8.10
C ILE A 243 -6.47 -20.72 -6.86
N TYR A 244 -5.91 -20.60 -5.65
CA TYR A 244 -6.62 -20.65 -4.36
C TYR A 244 -6.55 -19.32 -3.60
N ASN A 245 -7.55 -19.09 -2.75
CA ASN A 245 -7.44 -18.13 -1.64
C ASN A 245 -6.31 -18.57 -0.68
N SER A 246 -5.84 -17.68 0.19
CA SER A 246 -4.78 -17.97 1.18
C SER A 246 -5.09 -19.15 2.11
N ASN A 247 -6.36 -19.56 2.23
CA ASN A 247 -6.84 -20.71 3.01
C ASN A 247 -7.10 -21.98 2.18
N GLY A 248 -6.75 -22.00 0.89
CA GLY A 248 -6.92 -23.18 0.02
C GLY A 248 -8.35 -23.45 -0.46
N SER A 249 -9.34 -22.58 -0.21
CA SER A 249 -10.75 -22.81 -0.54
C SER A 249 -11.23 -22.06 -1.79
N LEU A 250 -12.22 -22.63 -2.50
CA LEU A 250 -12.96 -22.03 -3.62
C LEU A 250 -14.44 -21.85 -3.23
N ILE A 251 -14.98 -20.63 -3.44
CA ILE A 251 -16.40 -20.30 -3.18
C ILE A 251 -17.26 -20.33 -4.46
N SER A 252 -16.64 -20.45 -5.62
CA SER A 252 -17.27 -20.62 -6.93
C SER A 252 -16.22 -21.08 -7.93
N ASP A 253 -16.66 -21.53 -9.11
CA ASP A 253 -15.77 -21.83 -10.22
C ASP A 253 -14.89 -20.62 -10.56
N ARG A 254 -13.64 -20.90 -10.96
CA ARG A 254 -12.69 -19.94 -11.50
C ARG A 254 -12.27 -20.44 -12.88
N ASN A 255 -12.86 -19.87 -13.92
CA ASN A 255 -12.42 -20.14 -15.29
C ASN A 255 -11.09 -19.42 -15.52
N VAL A 256 -10.02 -20.19 -15.71
CA VAL A 256 -8.74 -19.66 -16.20
C VAL A 256 -8.86 -19.59 -17.72
N ASP A 257 -9.30 -18.44 -18.23
CA ASP A 257 -9.31 -18.19 -19.67
C ASP A 257 -7.89 -17.84 -20.14
N LEU A 258 -7.30 -18.75 -20.90
CA LEU A 258 -5.94 -18.70 -21.43
C LEU A 258 -5.93 -18.48 -22.94
N ASN A 259 -6.99 -17.90 -23.52
CA ASN A 259 -7.12 -17.74 -24.97
C ASN A 259 -6.80 -19.05 -25.73
N GLY A 260 -7.38 -20.17 -25.27
CA GLY A 260 -7.22 -21.48 -25.90
C GLY A 260 -5.96 -22.28 -25.54
N HIS A 261 -5.22 -21.91 -24.49
CA HIS A 261 -4.10 -22.71 -23.96
C HIS A 261 -4.47 -23.30 -22.59
N ASN A 262 -3.85 -24.40 -22.16
CA ASN A 262 -4.03 -24.96 -20.80
C ASN A 262 -2.64 -25.15 -20.22
N LEU A 263 -2.24 -24.53 -19.09
CA LEU A 263 -1.15 -25.10 -18.26
C LEU A 263 -0.85 -24.39 -16.94
N ALA A 264 -0.42 -25.19 -15.95
CA ALA A 264 0.48 -24.79 -14.86
C ALA A 264 1.79 -25.59 -14.97
N PHE A 265 2.93 -24.90 -14.81
CA PHE A 265 4.29 -25.40 -15.05
C PHE A 265 5.02 -25.71 -13.72
N THR A 266 5.62 -26.89 -13.60
CA THR A 266 6.78 -27.08 -12.70
C THR A 266 8.04 -26.57 -13.41
N GLY A 267 9.09 -26.19 -12.68
CA GLY A 267 10.32 -25.58 -13.24
C GLY A 267 11.09 -26.42 -14.29
N THR A 268 10.63 -27.63 -14.59
CA THR A 268 11.19 -28.56 -15.59
C THR A 268 10.19 -29.01 -16.65
N GLY A 269 8.95 -28.51 -16.66
CA GLY A 269 7.97 -28.76 -17.73
C GLY A 269 7.03 -29.96 -17.56
N ASN A 270 6.98 -30.62 -16.38
CA ASN A 270 6.10 -31.77 -16.12
C ASN A 270 4.85 -31.36 -15.31
N MET A 271 3.70 -32.01 -15.57
CA MET A 271 2.48 -31.87 -14.77
C MET A 271 2.35 -33.05 -13.80
N GLY A 272 2.26 -32.77 -12.49
CA GLY A 272 1.97 -33.78 -11.47
C GLY A 272 0.59 -33.56 -10.85
N ILE A 273 -0.21 -34.63 -10.74
CA ILE A 273 -1.49 -34.59 -10.01
C ILE A 273 -1.45 -35.63 -8.89
N GLY A 274 -1.43 -35.15 -7.64
CA GLY A 274 -1.38 -36.00 -6.45
C GLY A 274 -0.01 -36.60 -6.12
N ILE A 275 1.07 -36.11 -6.73
CA ILE A 275 2.46 -36.55 -6.49
C ILE A 275 3.40 -35.36 -6.34
N ALA A 276 4.27 -35.39 -5.32
CA ALA A 276 5.18 -34.28 -5.02
C ALA A 276 6.40 -34.21 -5.95
N ASN A 277 6.84 -35.35 -6.48
CA ASN A 277 7.97 -35.47 -7.39
C ASN A 277 7.55 -36.26 -8.64
N PRO A 278 6.94 -35.60 -9.63
CA PRO A 278 6.59 -36.23 -10.90
C PRO A 278 7.82 -36.85 -11.54
N ASN A 279 7.66 -38.02 -12.15
CA ASN A 279 8.72 -38.66 -12.90
C ASN A 279 9.29 -37.69 -13.96
N PRO A 280 10.62 -37.48 -14.04
CA PRO A 280 11.23 -36.54 -14.98
C PRO A 280 10.93 -36.87 -16.44
N ASN A 281 10.58 -38.12 -16.75
CA ASN A 281 10.26 -38.58 -18.11
C ASN A 281 8.75 -38.54 -18.43
N ALA A 282 7.91 -38.02 -17.54
CA ALA A 282 6.47 -37.93 -17.75
C ALA A 282 6.02 -36.48 -17.87
N SER A 283 5.40 -36.12 -19.00
CA SER A 283 4.73 -34.82 -19.14
C SER A 283 3.47 -34.72 -18.26
N LEU A 284 2.84 -35.84 -17.93
CA LEU A 284 1.75 -35.97 -16.95
C LEU A 284 2.00 -37.19 -16.05
N ASP A 285 2.09 -36.98 -14.74
CA ASP A 285 2.25 -38.03 -13.73
C ASP A 285 1.10 -37.98 -12.72
N LEU A 286 0.48 -39.14 -12.46
CA LEU A 286 -0.74 -39.29 -11.64
C LEU A 286 -0.43 -40.20 -10.45
N GLY A 287 -0.45 -39.66 -9.22
CA GLY A 287 0.04 -40.37 -8.02
C GLY A 287 -1.02 -40.79 -7.00
N ALA A 288 -2.31 -40.57 -7.27
CA ALA A 288 -3.35 -40.95 -6.32
C ALA A 288 -3.43 -42.48 -6.12
N THR A 289 -3.43 -42.94 -4.88
CA THR A 289 -3.45 -44.38 -4.54
C THR A 289 -4.83 -45.04 -4.65
N ASN A 290 -5.89 -44.23 -4.77
CA ASN A 290 -7.28 -44.66 -4.76
C ASN A 290 -8.13 -44.00 -5.88
N GLN A 291 -7.49 -43.44 -6.90
CA GLN A 291 -8.16 -42.83 -8.05
C GLN A 291 -7.55 -43.35 -9.36
N ALA A 292 -8.26 -43.16 -10.47
CA ALA A 292 -7.86 -43.64 -11.78
C ALA A 292 -7.98 -42.54 -12.83
N PHE A 293 -7.20 -42.69 -13.92
CA PHE A 293 -7.32 -41.85 -15.10
C PHE A 293 -8.56 -42.26 -15.92
N ILE A 294 -9.41 -41.27 -16.25
CA ILE A 294 -10.54 -41.46 -17.16
C ILE A 294 -10.15 -40.86 -18.52
N THR A 295 -10.07 -41.69 -19.54
CA THR A 295 -9.86 -41.24 -20.93
C THR A 295 -11.15 -40.65 -21.51
N ASN A 296 -11.05 -39.96 -22.65
CA ASN A 296 -12.22 -39.54 -23.41
C ASN A 296 -13.04 -40.78 -23.83
N ARG A 297 -14.33 -40.76 -23.46
CA ARG A 297 -15.29 -41.79 -23.83
C ARG A 297 -16.06 -41.35 -25.07
N VAL A 298 -15.91 -42.08 -26.15
CA VAL A 298 -16.57 -41.79 -27.45
C VAL A 298 -17.55 -42.90 -27.80
N ALA A 299 -18.55 -42.60 -28.62
CA ALA A 299 -19.46 -43.63 -29.14
C ALA A 299 -18.66 -44.67 -29.95
N ASN A 300 -17.95 -44.20 -30.99
CA ASN A 300 -17.08 -44.99 -31.86
C ASN A 300 -15.85 -44.18 -32.30
N THR A 301 -14.93 -44.81 -33.02
CA THR A 301 -13.68 -44.19 -33.47
C THR A 301 -13.85 -43.07 -34.50
N ALA A 302 -14.98 -43.01 -35.22
CA ALA A 302 -15.25 -41.94 -36.18
C ALA A 302 -15.59 -40.60 -35.51
N ALA A 303 -15.87 -40.60 -34.20
CA ALA A 303 -16.07 -39.38 -33.43
C ALA A 303 -14.78 -38.55 -33.26
N ILE A 304 -13.61 -39.14 -33.49
CA ILE A 304 -12.32 -38.44 -33.46
C ILE A 304 -11.90 -38.13 -34.89
N ALA A 305 -12.05 -36.86 -35.29
CA ALA A 305 -11.55 -36.39 -36.58
C ALA A 305 -10.02 -36.25 -36.55
N ASN A 306 -9.35 -36.67 -37.63
CA ASN A 306 -7.89 -36.56 -37.80
C ASN A 306 -7.07 -37.14 -36.63
N PRO A 307 -7.25 -38.42 -36.28
CA PRO A 307 -6.51 -39.03 -35.17
C PRO A 307 -5.00 -39.08 -35.45
N VAL A 308 -4.19 -38.90 -34.40
CA VAL A 308 -2.73 -38.94 -34.45
C VAL A 308 -2.17 -40.08 -33.61
N ASN A 309 -0.98 -40.56 -33.97
CA ASN A 309 -0.33 -41.65 -33.25
C ASN A 309 -0.12 -41.28 -31.78
N GLY A 310 -0.47 -42.19 -30.87
CA GLY A 310 -0.35 -42.02 -29.42
C GLY A 310 -1.64 -41.62 -28.70
N MET A 311 -2.74 -41.35 -29.43
CA MET A 311 -4.05 -41.12 -28.81
C MET A 311 -4.59 -42.39 -28.14
N ILE A 312 -5.21 -42.24 -26.95
CA ILE A 312 -5.92 -43.32 -26.24
C ILE A 312 -7.34 -42.87 -25.92
N ILE A 313 -8.33 -43.68 -26.27
CA ILE A 313 -9.76 -43.43 -26.01
C ILE A 313 -10.43 -44.66 -25.42
N TYR A 314 -11.60 -44.46 -24.83
CA TYR A 314 -12.53 -45.54 -24.51
C TYR A 314 -13.75 -45.47 -25.43
N VAL A 315 -14.03 -46.57 -26.15
CA VAL A 315 -15.13 -46.69 -27.09
C VAL A 315 -16.33 -47.34 -26.39
N ASN A 316 -17.43 -46.60 -26.27
CA ASN A 316 -18.62 -47.02 -25.54
C ASN A 316 -19.39 -48.15 -26.23
N ASP A 317 -19.36 -48.22 -27.56
CA ASP A 317 -20.13 -49.20 -28.34
C ASP A 317 -19.63 -50.64 -28.10
N ASN A 318 -18.31 -50.84 -27.97
CA ASN A 318 -17.69 -52.16 -27.77
C ASN A 318 -16.90 -52.26 -26.44
N LYS A 319 -17.14 -51.32 -25.52
CA LYS A 319 -16.52 -51.22 -24.19
C LYS A 319 -15.00 -51.39 -24.20
N CYS A 320 -14.32 -50.73 -25.14
CA CYS A 320 -12.92 -51.01 -25.40
C CYS A 320 -12.01 -49.79 -25.33
N PHE A 321 -10.85 -49.97 -24.69
CA PHE A 321 -9.75 -49.03 -24.85
C PHE A 321 -9.11 -49.22 -26.22
N LYS A 322 -9.00 -48.12 -26.97
CA LYS A 322 -8.32 -48.09 -28.26
C LYS A 322 -7.18 -47.10 -28.27
N GLY A 323 -6.08 -47.51 -28.88
CA GLY A 323 -4.90 -46.69 -29.15
C GLY A 323 -4.81 -46.42 -30.65
N TYR A 324 -4.54 -45.19 -31.05
CA TYR A 324 -4.25 -44.90 -32.46
C TYR A 324 -2.76 -45.05 -32.71
N ALA A 325 -2.39 -45.98 -33.58
CA ALA A 325 -1.01 -46.27 -33.94
C ALA A 325 -0.93 -46.70 -35.42
N ASN A 326 0.16 -46.34 -36.09
CA ASN A 326 0.40 -46.67 -37.50
C ASN A 326 -0.78 -46.30 -38.41
N GLY A 327 -1.43 -45.16 -38.16
CA GLY A 327 -2.54 -44.69 -38.99
C GLY A 327 -3.87 -45.44 -38.79
N SER A 328 -4.02 -46.21 -37.71
CA SER A 328 -5.25 -46.97 -37.45
C SER A 328 -5.54 -47.11 -35.95
N TRP A 329 -6.81 -47.32 -35.61
CA TRP A 329 -7.23 -47.61 -34.24
C TRP A 329 -7.03 -49.10 -33.92
N GLN A 330 -6.25 -49.37 -32.89
CA GLN A 330 -5.92 -50.71 -32.39
C GLN A 330 -6.54 -50.93 -31.01
N ASN A 331 -6.92 -52.16 -30.70
CA ASN A 331 -7.44 -52.52 -29.38
C ASN A 331 -6.27 -52.63 -28.40
N LEU A 332 -6.36 -51.98 -27.24
CA LEU A 332 -5.32 -52.03 -26.19
C LEU A 332 -5.62 -53.07 -25.10
N GLY A 333 -6.71 -53.84 -25.26
CA GLY A 333 -7.12 -54.86 -24.32
C GLY A 333 -8.30 -55.68 -24.84
N LYS A 334 -8.88 -56.52 -23.97
CA LYS A 334 -10.08 -57.29 -24.28
C LYS A 334 -11.26 -56.34 -24.50
N CYS A 335 -11.83 -56.35 -25.71
CA CYS A 335 -13.05 -55.62 -26.02
C CYS A 335 -14.27 -56.52 -25.81
N GLN A 336 -15.42 -55.93 -25.46
CA GLN A 336 -16.68 -56.68 -25.45
C GLN A 336 -17.08 -57.01 -26.90
N GLY A 337 -17.42 -58.28 -27.15
CA GLY A 337 -17.88 -58.73 -28.47
C GLY A 337 -16.78 -58.91 -29.51
N GLN A 338 -15.56 -59.27 -29.10
CA GLN A 338 -14.54 -59.82 -30.01
C GLN A 338 -14.03 -61.14 -29.42
N PRO A 339 -14.22 -62.28 -30.11
CA PRO A 339 -13.68 -63.56 -29.68
C PRO A 339 -12.14 -63.47 -29.57
N VAL A 340 -11.62 -63.75 -28.39
CA VAL A 340 -10.19 -63.92 -28.12
C VAL A 340 -9.98 -65.38 -27.77
N LEU A 341 -9.09 -66.07 -28.50
CA LEU A 341 -8.67 -67.42 -28.13
C LEU A 341 -8.04 -67.38 -26.74
N SER A 342 -8.55 -68.21 -25.84
CA SER A 342 -7.93 -68.38 -24.51
C SER A 342 -6.84 -69.45 -24.51
N ASP A 343 -6.77 -70.27 -25.57
CA ASP A 343 -5.72 -71.26 -25.75
C ASP A 343 -4.51 -70.68 -26.50
N ASN A 344 -3.33 -71.05 -26.04
CA ASN A 344 -2.06 -70.64 -26.63
C ASN A 344 -1.88 -71.35 -27.99
N LEU A 345 -2.01 -70.63 -29.10
CA LEU A 345 -1.95 -71.16 -30.48
C LEU A 345 -0.58 -71.72 -30.91
N LEU A 346 0.43 -71.73 -30.03
CA LEU A 346 1.78 -72.17 -30.36
C LEU A 346 1.99 -73.69 -30.32
N GLU A 347 0.96 -74.47 -29.96
CA GLU A 347 1.05 -75.94 -29.99
C GLU A 347 0.43 -76.51 -31.27
N THR A 348 1.28 -77.03 -32.14
CA THR A 348 0.87 -77.98 -33.20
C THR A 348 0.24 -79.20 -32.54
N ARG A 349 -1.09 -79.28 -32.50
CA ARG A 349 -1.78 -80.49 -32.06
C ARG A 349 -1.74 -81.54 -33.18
N ILE A 350 -0.91 -82.56 -33.00
CA ILE A 350 -0.92 -83.77 -33.83
C ILE A 350 -2.09 -84.63 -33.36
N ILE A 351 -3.15 -84.72 -34.16
CA ILE A 351 -4.20 -85.71 -33.94
C ILE A 351 -3.92 -86.88 -34.89
N HIS A 352 -4.06 -88.10 -34.39
CA HIS A 352 -3.84 -89.33 -35.14
C HIS A 352 -5.16 -89.74 -35.79
N ILE A 353 -5.24 -89.74 -37.14
CA ILE A 353 -6.31 -90.47 -37.85
C ILE A 353 -5.73 -91.81 -38.28
N ASN A 354 -6.56 -92.84 -38.24
CA ASN A 354 -6.28 -94.11 -38.89
C ASN A 354 -7.28 -94.27 -40.07
N PRO A 355 -7.12 -93.53 -41.19
CA PRO A 355 -8.06 -93.61 -42.28
C PRO A 355 -7.64 -94.72 -43.24
N ASP A 356 -8.57 -95.61 -43.57
CA ASP A 356 -8.43 -96.52 -44.70
C ASP A 356 -8.57 -95.72 -46.00
N THR A 357 -7.67 -95.91 -46.98
CA THR A 357 -7.70 -95.25 -48.30
C THR A 357 -8.94 -95.62 -49.13
N THR A 358 -9.76 -96.56 -48.65
CA THR A 358 -10.97 -97.04 -49.33
C THR A 358 -12.28 -96.59 -48.68
N SER A 359 -12.26 -95.90 -47.54
CA SER A 359 -13.46 -95.45 -46.83
C SER A 359 -13.43 -93.94 -46.51
N PRO A 360 -14.51 -93.18 -46.76
CA PRO A 360 -14.58 -91.77 -46.39
C PRO A 360 -14.46 -91.61 -44.87
N TYR A 361 -13.42 -90.91 -44.41
CA TYR A 361 -13.22 -90.63 -43.00
C TYR A 361 -14.08 -89.44 -42.56
N TYR A 362 -14.71 -89.57 -41.39
CA TYR A 362 -15.51 -88.53 -40.75
C TYR A 362 -15.29 -88.60 -39.24
N GLY A 363 -14.58 -87.64 -38.62
CA GLY A 363 -14.62 -87.56 -37.16
C GLY A 363 -13.45 -86.96 -36.38
N ALA A 364 -12.36 -86.51 -36.99
CA ALA A 364 -11.33 -85.78 -36.23
C ALA A 364 -11.83 -84.36 -35.97
N PHE A 365 -11.89 -83.95 -34.69
CA PHE A 365 -12.24 -82.59 -34.29
C PHE A 365 -11.10 -81.89 -33.56
N VAL A 366 -10.84 -80.64 -33.95
CA VAL A 366 -10.00 -79.71 -33.17
C VAL A 366 -10.95 -78.70 -32.54
N SER A 367 -10.87 -78.54 -31.21
CA SER A 367 -11.64 -77.54 -30.47
C SER A 367 -10.68 -76.49 -29.93
N TYR A 368 -10.97 -75.21 -30.21
CA TYR A 368 -10.28 -74.08 -29.60
C TYR A 368 -11.22 -73.33 -28.68
N HIS A 369 -10.81 -73.15 -27.43
CA HIS A 369 -11.59 -72.34 -26.50
C HIS A 369 -11.40 -70.85 -26.79
N TYR A 370 -12.50 -70.11 -26.88
CA TYR A 370 -12.50 -68.67 -27.02
C TYR A 370 -13.35 -68.02 -25.94
N THR A 371 -12.98 -66.80 -25.58
CA THR A 371 -13.72 -65.91 -24.67
C THR A 371 -14.08 -64.62 -25.42
N GLY A 372 -15.10 -63.86 -25.01
CA GLY A 372 -15.56 -62.63 -25.69
C GLY A 372 -16.49 -62.83 -26.89
N GLY A 373 -17.17 -63.97 -26.98
CA GLY A 373 -18.17 -64.26 -28.01
C GLY A 373 -19.26 -63.19 -28.21
N THR A 374 -19.78 -63.09 -29.44
CA THR A 374 -20.76 -62.08 -29.89
C THR A 374 -22.16 -62.64 -30.12
N GLY A 375 -22.34 -63.96 -30.07
CA GLY A 375 -23.55 -64.61 -30.56
C GLY A 375 -23.69 -64.63 -32.08
N ALA A 376 -22.65 -64.21 -32.82
CA ALA A 376 -22.63 -64.28 -34.28
C ALA A 376 -22.54 -65.73 -34.76
N THR A 377 -23.09 -66.00 -35.94
CA THR A 377 -22.94 -67.30 -36.61
C THR A 377 -21.47 -67.50 -36.97
N ILE A 378 -20.88 -68.63 -36.56
CA ILE A 378 -19.52 -68.99 -36.97
C ILE A 378 -19.51 -69.15 -38.50
N PRO A 379 -18.63 -68.45 -39.24
CA PRO A 379 -18.51 -68.62 -40.68
C PRO A 379 -18.26 -70.09 -41.02
N VAL A 380 -19.06 -70.63 -41.96
CA VAL A 380 -18.80 -71.94 -42.55
C VAL A 380 -17.59 -71.77 -43.46
N ILE A 381 -16.47 -72.36 -43.07
CA ILE A 381 -15.30 -72.48 -43.93
C ILE A 381 -15.26 -73.90 -44.49
N SER A 382 -14.73 -74.02 -45.70
CA SER A 382 -14.40 -75.30 -46.32
C SER A 382 -13.03 -75.13 -46.95
N VAL A 383 -12.00 -75.57 -46.23
CA VAL A 383 -10.61 -75.42 -46.63
C VAL A 383 -10.08 -76.78 -47.05
N ALA A 384 -9.85 -76.96 -48.35
CA ALA A 384 -9.20 -78.17 -48.85
C ALA A 384 -7.73 -78.19 -48.41
N SER A 385 -7.20 -79.36 -48.11
CA SER A 385 -5.76 -79.53 -47.93
C SER A 385 -5.03 -79.15 -49.22
N THR A 386 -4.11 -78.18 -49.17
CA THR A 386 -3.37 -77.73 -50.35
C THR A 386 -1.87 -77.69 -50.11
N SER A 387 -1.15 -78.46 -50.95
CA SER A 387 0.29 -78.44 -51.26
C SER A 387 1.28 -79.26 -50.39
N ALA A 388 2.13 -80.01 -51.12
CA ALA A 388 3.28 -80.87 -50.75
C ALA A 388 3.06 -82.11 -49.85
N GLY A 389 1.85 -82.33 -49.34
CA GLY A 389 1.53 -83.47 -48.48
C GLY A 389 0.31 -84.29 -48.93
N ILE A 390 -0.40 -84.86 -47.98
CA ILE A 390 -1.59 -85.68 -48.20
C ILE A 390 -2.78 -84.79 -48.63
N THR A 391 -3.41 -85.12 -49.75
CA THR A 391 -4.56 -84.39 -50.34
C THR A 391 -5.87 -85.16 -50.16
N GLY A 392 -7.01 -84.59 -50.55
CA GLY A 392 -8.32 -85.27 -50.46
C GLY A 392 -9.04 -85.11 -49.12
N LEU A 393 -8.46 -84.34 -48.21
CA LEU A 393 -9.07 -83.93 -46.95
C LEU A 393 -9.61 -82.49 -47.04
N THR A 394 -10.74 -82.24 -46.40
CA THR A 394 -11.35 -80.92 -46.27
C THR A 394 -11.56 -80.63 -44.79
N LEU A 395 -11.14 -79.45 -44.35
CA LEU A 395 -11.42 -78.89 -43.05
C LEU A 395 -12.69 -78.04 -43.14
N GLU A 396 -13.70 -78.39 -42.36
CA GLU A 396 -14.96 -77.68 -42.29
C GLU A 396 -15.25 -77.23 -40.86
N THR A 397 -15.70 -75.98 -40.68
CA THR A 397 -16.33 -75.59 -39.41
C THR A 397 -17.75 -76.13 -39.35
N THR A 398 -18.15 -76.68 -38.21
CA THR A 398 -19.57 -76.96 -37.97
C THR A 398 -20.32 -75.65 -37.74
N GLN A 399 -21.51 -75.54 -38.34
CA GLN A 399 -22.43 -74.43 -38.12
C GLN A 399 -22.93 -74.46 -36.68
N ASN A 400 -22.17 -73.86 -35.78
CA ASN A 400 -22.59 -73.57 -34.42
C ASN A 400 -22.74 -72.05 -34.29
N ALA A 401 -23.78 -71.60 -33.58
CA ALA A 401 -23.82 -70.24 -33.09
C ALA A 401 -22.76 -70.10 -32.00
N ASP A 402 -22.03 -68.98 -32.00
CA ASP A 402 -21.30 -68.57 -30.81
C ASP A 402 -22.29 -68.52 -29.64
N ASN A 403 -21.91 -69.07 -28.48
CA ASN A 403 -22.82 -69.36 -27.36
C ASN A 403 -23.45 -68.09 -26.76
N GLY A 404 -23.08 -66.89 -27.21
CA GLY A 404 -23.64 -65.60 -26.78
C GLY A 404 -23.28 -65.23 -25.35
N SER A 405 -22.82 -66.18 -24.54
CA SER A 405 -22.38 -66.06 -23.15
C SER A 405 -20.94 -65.57 -23.01
N GLY A 406 -20.27 -65.27 -24.12
CA GLY A 406 -18.89 -64.82 -24.09
C GLY A 406 -17.86 -65.93 -23.91
N GLU A 407 -18.23 -67.22 -23.86
CA GLU A 407 -17.26 -68.34 -23.87
C GLU A 407 -17.80 -69.47 -24.76
N GLY A 408 -16.93 -70.06 -25.58
CA GLY A 408 -17.33 -71.11 -26.51
C GLY A 408 -16.14 -71.86 -27.12
N ASN A 409 -16.47 -72.86 -27.93
CA ASN A 409 -15.51 -73.72 -28.61
C ASN A 409 -15.67 -73.59 -30.13
N LEU A 410 -14.59 -73.25 -30.83
CA LEU A 410 -14.53 -73.34 -32.28
C LEU A 410 -14.12 -74.76 -32.65
N VAL A 411 -15.05 -75.50 -33.25
CA VAL A 411 -14.87 -76.92 -33.61
C VAL A 411 -14.70 -77.06 -35.12
N PHE A 412 -13.54 -77.60 -35.52
CA PHE A 412 -13.23 -77.93 -36.91
C PHE A 412 -13.36 -79.44 -37.14
N HIS A 413 -14.04 -79.85 -38.20
CA HIS A 413 -14.17 -81.23 -38.63
C HIS A 413 -13.29 -81.49 -39.85
N ILE A 414 -12.60 -82.62 -39.86
CA ILE A 414 -11.86 -83.09 -41.04
C ILE A 414 -12.67 -84.20 -41.71
N LYS A 415 -12.86 -84.08 -43.02
CA LYS A 415 -13.60 -85.03 -43.85
C LYS A 415 -12.83 -85.38 -45.12
N GLY A 416 -13.17 -86.52 -45.71
CA GLY A 416 -12.69 -86.92 -47.03
C GLY A 416 -11.86 -88.20 -47.00
N THR A 417 -11.28 -88.53 -48.15
CA THR A 417 -10.42 -89.71 -48.31
C THR A 417 -9.02 -89.21 -48.64
N PRO A 418 -8.01 -89.45 -47.78
CA PRO A 418 -6.67 -88.98 -48.03
C PRO A 418 -6.06 -89.69 -49.25
N SER A 419 -5.26 -88.97 -50.03
CA SER A 419 -4.58 -89.51 -51.22
C SER A 419 -3.46 -90.50 -50.88
N SER A 420 -2.94 -90.48 -49.65
CA SER A 420 -1.88 -91.35 -49.14
C SER A 420 -1.86 -91.31 -47.59
N HIS A 421 -1.03 -92.15 -46.97
CA HIS A 421 -0.84 -92.23 -45.52
C HIS A 421 0.64 -91.96 -45.12
N GLY A 422 0.94 -91.82 -43.84
CA GLY A 422 2.31 -91.63 -43.31
C GLY A 422 2.92 -90.23 -43.52
N GLY A 423 2.12 -89.15 -43.38
CA GLY A 423 2.59 -87.79 -43.67
C GLY A 423 1.66 -86.68 -43.18
N TYR A 424 2.07 -85.42 -43.37
CA TYR A 424 1.26 -84.26 -42.98
C TYR A 424 0.34 -83.79 -44.13
N ALA A 425 -0.92 -83.53 -43.83
CA ALA A 425 -1.85 -82.74 -44.62
C ALA A 425 -1.80 -81.27 -44.13
N TYR A 426 -1.60 -80.35 -45.07
CA TYR A 426 -1.48 -78.92 -44.81
C TYR A 426 -2.74 -78.19 -45.28
N PHE A 427 -3.34 -77.39 -44.41
CA PHE A 427 -4.44 -76.50 -44.77
C PHE A 427 -3.90 -75.07 -44.88
N PRO A 428 -4.17 -74.35 -45.98
CA PRO A 428 -3.70 -72.98 -46.14
C PRO A 428 -4.28 -72.09 -45.03
N PRO A 429 -3.55 -71.08 -44.55
CA PRO A 429 -4.02 -70.22 -43.49
C PRO A 429 -5.36 -69.57 -43.83
N PHE A 430 -6.27 -69.58 -42.86
CA PHE A 430 -7.59 -68.99 -43.01
C PHE A 430 -7.94 -68.17 -41.76
N THR A 431 -8.89 -67.25 -41.89
CA THR A 431 -9.23 -66.31 -40.82
C THR A 431 -10.67 -66.49 -40.37
N ILE A 432 -10.88 -66.63 -39.06
CA ILE A 432 -12.21 -66.60 -38.43
C ILE A 432 -12.19 -65.53 -37.34
N PHE A 433 -13.17 -64.62 -37.35
CA PHE A 433 -13.26 -63.50 -36.38
C PHE A 433 -11.98 -62.67 -36.23
N GLY A 434 -11.21 -62.49 -37.32
CA GLY A 434 -9.95 -61.74 -37.32
C GLY A 434 -8.75 -62.51 -36.75
N ILE A 435 -8.94 -63.76 -36.33
CA ILE A 435 -7.89 -64.67 -35.86
C ILE A 435 -7.45 -65.53 -37.04
N VAL A 436 -6.13 -65.55 -37.31
CA VAL A 436 -5.53 -66.40 -38.34
C VAL A 436 -5.26 -67.77 -37.76
N PHE A 437 -5.76 -68.81 -38.42
CA PHE A 437 -5.54 -70.22 -38.10
C PHE A 437 -4.58 -70.82 -39.12
N ASP A 438 -3.58 -71.52 -38.63
CA ASP A 438 -2.63 -72.31 -39.41
C ASP A 438 -2.62 -73.73 -38.85
N LEU A 439 -3.17 -74.68 -39.62
CA LEU A 439 -3.51 -76.02 -39.14
C LEU A 439 -2.81 -77.09 -39.98
N HIS A 440 -2.03 -77.93 -39.31
CA HIS A 440 -1.32 -79.07 -39.91
C HIS A 440 -1.79 -80.36 -39.25
N TYR A 441 -1.90 -81.42 -40.05
CA TYR A 441 -2.50 -82.67 -39.59
C TYR A 441 -1.66 -83.87 -40.02
N TYR A 442 -1.36 -84.84 -39.13
CA TYR A 442 -0.62 -86.05 -39.52
C TYR A 442 -1.56 -87.24 -39.76
N VAL A 443 -1.49 -87.82 -40.95
CA VAL A 443 -2.21 -89.06 -41.29
C VAL A 443 -1.24 -90.21 -41.11
N LEU A 444 -1.58 -91.16 -40.23
CA LEU A 444 -0.77 -92.36 -39.96
C LEU A 444 -0.76 -93.30 -41.15
#